data_AF-A0A7Y3FJ84-F1
#
_entry.id   AF-A0A7Y3FJ84-F1
#
_cell.length_a   1.000
_cell.length_b   1.000
_cell.length_c   1.000
_cell.angle_alpha   90.00
_cell.angle_beta   90.00
_cell.angle_gamma   90.00
#
_symmetry.space_group_name_H-M   'P 1'
#
loop_
_entity.id
_entity.type
_entity.pdbx_description
1 polymer ?
#
loop_
_entity_poly.entity_id
_entity_poly.type
_entity_poly.pdbx_seq_one_letter_code
_entity_poly.pdbx_strand_id
1 'polypeptide(L)'
;MNDKELYMQKLQARIDEWKADVDKFKAKASGASADVQLDMNQQVRVLEGRIEDGKAKLSELGEAGEDAWESIKDGIESAWDSLKSAATDAAAKFKK
;
A
#
# COMPACT_ATOMS: atom_id res chain seq x y z
N MET A 1 -20.89 3.14 12.94
CA MET A 1 -19.78 3.68 12.13
C MET A 1 -19.27 4.89 12.83
N ASN A 2 -18.29 4.66 13.70
CA ASN A 2 -17.53 5.73 14.33
C ASN A 2 -16.38 6.14 13.40
N ASP A 3 -15.77 7.31 13.64
CA ASP A 3 -14.74 7.88 12.76
C ASP A 3 -13.57 6.92 12.52
N LYS A 4 -13.20 6.15 13.55
CA LYS A 4 -12.19 5.07 13.45
C LYS A 4 -12.57 4.02 12.41
N GLU A 5 -13.80 3.51 12.43
CA GLU A 5 -14.25 2.46 11.50
C GLU A 5 -14.23 2.97 10.05
N LEU A 6 -14.71 4.20 9.83
CA LEU A 6 -14.69 4.84 8.50
C LEU A 6 -13.26 5.03 8.00
N TYR A 7 -12.36 5.45 8.89
CA TYR A 7 -10.95 5.62 8.56
C TYR A 7 -10.30 4.27 8.24
N MET A 8 -10.53 3.24 9.04
CA MET A 8 -10.06 1.88 8.77
C MET A 8 -10.55 1.35 7.42
N GLN A 9 -11.83 1.55 7.09
CA GLN A 9 -12.38 1.15 5.79
C GLN A 9 -11.71 1.88 4.62
N LYS A 10 -11.46 3.18 4.76
CA LYS A 10 -10.74 3.97 3.75
C LYS A 10 -9.33 3.45 3.53
N LEU A 11 -8.62 3.11 4.61
CA LEU A 11 -7.27 2.55 4.54
C LEU A 11 -7.26 1.15 3.92
N GLN A 12 -8.22 0.29 4.30
CA GLN A 12 -8.41 -1.03 3.74
C GLN A 12 -8.66 -0.95 2.22
N ALA A 13 -9.55 -0.06 1.78
CA ALA A 13 -9.84 0.14 0.35
C ALA A 13 -8.59 0.54 -0.44
N ARG A 14 -7.72 1.40 0.12
CA ARG A 14 -6.43 1.74 -0.51
C ARG A 14 -5.47 0.56 -0.59
N ILE A 15 -5.39 -0.25 0.47
CA ILE A 15 -4.59 -1.48 0.45
C ILE A 15 -5.05 -2.41 -0.67
N ASP A 16 -6.36 -2.59 -0.83
CA ASP A 16 -6.90 -3.46 -1.87
C ASP A 16 -6.70 -2.88 -3.28
N GLU A 17 -6.77 -1.56 -3.45
CA GLU A 17 -6.38 -0.88 -4.69
C GLU A 17 -4.91 -1.17 -5.06
N TRP A 18 -3.99 -1.01 -4.10
CA TRP A 18 -2.57 -1.26 -4.35
C TRP A 18 -2.26 -2.73 -4.63
N LYS A 19 -2.94 -3.68 -3.99
CA LYS A 19 -2.81 -5.10 -4.34
C LYS A 19 -3.22 -5.33 -5.79
N ALA A 20 -4.36 -4.78 -6.21
CA ALA A 20 -4.83 -4.93 -7.58
C ALA A 20 -3.83 -4.33 -8.59
N ASP A 21 -3.19 -3.21 -8.26
CA ASP A 21 -2.14 -2.64 -9.10
C ASP A 21 -0.86 -3.50 -9.11
N VAL A 22 -0.45 -4.05 -7.97
CA VAL A 22 0.65 -5.02 -7.90
C VAL A 22 0.40 -6.24 -8.77
N ASP A 23 -0.81 -6.81 -8.76
CA ASP A 23 -1.18 -7.94 -9.61
C ASP A 23 -1.10 -7.56 -11.10
N LYS A 24 -1.59 -6.37 -11.47
CA LYS A 24 -1.42 -5.86 -12.85
C LYS A 24 0.05 -5.68 -13.22
N PHE A 25 0.87 -5.20 -12.30
CA PHE A 25 2.31 -5.00 -12.50
C PHE A 25 3.04 -6.34 -12.69
N LYS A 26 2.72 -7.36 -11.89
CA LYS A 26 3.24 -8.72 -12.05
C LYS A 26 2.86 -9.33 -13.40
N ALA A 27 1.60 -9.15 -13.82
CA ALA A 27 1.13 -9.64 -15.11
C ALA A 27 1.88 -8.97 -16.27
N LYS A 28 2.08 -7.64 -16.22
CA LYS A 28 2.87 -6.91 -17.22
C LYS A 28 4.33 -7.33 -17.25
N ALA A 29 4.94 -7.51 -16.07
CA ALA A 29 6.35 -7.94 -15.95
C ALA A 29 6.59 -9.30 -16.60
N SER A 30 5.64 -10.22 -16.48
CA SER A 30 5.73 -11.56 -17.10
C SER A 30 5.76 -11.54 -18.62
N GLY A 31 5.26 -10.48 -19.25
CA GLY A 31 5.27 -10.29 -20.71
C GLY A 31 6.40 -9.39 -21.22
N ALA A 32 7.26 -8.86 -20.33
CA ALA A 32 8.33 -7.93 -20.67
C ALA A 32 9.66 -8.65 -20.96
N SER A 33 10.66 -7.91 -21.44
CA SER A 33 12.03 -8.43 -21.57
C SER A 33 12.65 -8.74 -20.20
N ALA A 34 13.67 -9.59 -20.16
CA ALA A 34 14.30 -10.05 -18.91
C ALA A 34 14.78 -8.89 -18.00
N ASP A 35 15.41 -7.87 -18.57
CA ASP A 35 15.87 -6.68 -17.82
C ASP A 35 14.71 -5.89 -17.23
N VAL A 36 13.64 -5.68 -18.01
CA VAL A 36 12.44 -4.97 -17.57
C VAL A 36 11.70 -5.78 -16.52
N GLN A 37 11.59 -7.10 -16.71
CA GLN A 37 11.00 -8.02 -15.75
C GLN A 37 11.75 -7.99 -14.41
N LEU A 38 13.08 -7.86 -14.42
CA LEU A 38 13.88 -7.80 -13.20
C LEU A 38 13.64 -6.49 -12.42
N ASP A 39 13.67 -5.34 -13.08
CA ASP A 39 13.36 -4.05 -12.44
C ASP A 39 11.91 -4.02 -11.92
N MET A 40 10.95 -4.45 -12.75
CA MET A 40 9.53 -4.51 -12.37
C MET A 40 9.29 -5.42 -11.18
N ASN A 41 9.89 -6.61 -11.12
CA ASN A 41 9.77 -7.51 -9.98
C ASN A 41 10.40 -6.93 -8.70
N GLN A 42 11.44 -6.10 -8.82
CA GLN A 42 11.99 -5.39 -7.67
C GLN A 42 10.99 -4.34 -7.14
N GLN A 43 10.39 -3.54 -8.03
CA GLN A 43 9.38 -2.54 -7.63
C GLN A 43 8.14 -3.20 -7.02
N VAL A 44 7.67 -4.29 -7.62
CA VAL A 44 6.56 -5.11 -7.10
C VAL A 44 6.85 -5.58 -5.68
N ARG A 45 8.04 -6.13 -5.41
CA ARG A 45 8.41 -6.58 -4.07
C ARG A 45 8.44 -5.46 -3.04
N VAL A 46 8.94 -4.28 -3.43
CA VAL A 46 8.93 -3.09 -2.55
C VAL A 46 7.49 -2.70 -2.22
N LEU A 47 6.61 -2.68 -3.22
CA LEU A 47 5.19 -2.38 -3.06
C LEU A 47 4.49 -3.40 -2.16
N GLU A 48 4.73 -4.71 -2.36
CA GLU A 48 4.17 -5.78 -1.53
C GLU A 48 4.58 -5.63 -0.07
N GLY A 49 5.87 -5.43 0.20
CA GLY A 49 6.35 -5.24 1.58
C GLY A 49 5.73 -4.01 2.24
N ARG A 50 5.53 -2.93 1.49
CA ARG A 50 4.82 -1.76 2.02
C ARG A 50 3.33 -2.03 2.25
N ILE A 51 2.66 -2.77 1.37
CA ILE A 51 1.25 -3.15 1.55
C ILE A 51 1.09 -3.98 2.83
N GLU A 52 2.03 -4.88 3.11
CA GLU A 52 2.07 -5.64 4.36
C GLU A 52 2.26 -4.74 5.58
N ASP A 53 3.17 -3.76 5.51
CA ASP A 53 3.36 -2.76 6.58
C ASP A 53 2.07 -1.97 6.83
N GLY A 54 1.40 -1.53 5.78
CA GLY A 54 0.09 -0.90 5.86
C GLY A 54 -0.94 -1.80 6.54
N LYS A 55 -1.05 -3.08 6.16
CA LYS A 55 -1.97 -4.03 6.84
C LYS A 55 -1.65 -4.18 8.33
N ALA A 56 -0.38 -4.25 8.69
CA ALA A 56 0.03 -4.34 10.09
C ALA A 56 -0.41 -3.09 10.86
N LYS A 57 -0.16 -1.90 10.30
CA LYS A 57 -0.62 -0.62 10.87
C LYS A 57 -2.15 -0.51 10.98
N LEU A 58 -2.89 -1.06 10.01
CA LEU A 58 -4.35 -1.13 10.08
C LEU A 58 -4.83 -2.05 11.21
N SER A 59 -4.13 -3.16 11.43
CA SER A 59 -4.40 -4.06 12.55
C SER A 59 -4.12 -3.37 13.88
N GLU A 60 -2.97 -2.70 14.02
CA GLU A 60 -2.62 -1.92 15.21
C GLU A 60 -3.67 -0.84 15.50
N LEU A 61 -4.17 -0.16 14.47
CA LEU A 61 -5.28 0.78 14.59
C LEU A 61 -6.57 0.11 15.06
N GLY A 62 -6.86 -1.09 14.55
CA GLY A 62 -8.00 -1.91 14.98
C GLY A 62 -7.94 -2.26 16.47
N GLU A 63 -6.76 -2.58 16.98
CA GLU A 63 -6.49 -2.90 18.38
C GLU A 63 -6.50 -1.66 19.30
N ALA A 64 -6.21 -0.47 18.76
CA ALA A 64 -6.24 0.77 19.53
C ALA A 64 -7.67 1.14 20.00
N GLY A 65 -7.81 1.65 21.22
CA GLY A 65 -9.09 2.15 21.72
C GLY A 65 -9.57 3.41 21.00
N GLU A 66 -10.86 3.74 21.13
CA GLU A 66 -11.47 4.96 20.55
C GLU A 66 -10.87 6.27 21.08
N ASP A 67 -10.23 6.25 22.25
CA ASP A 67 -9.52 7.42 22.79
C ASP A 67 -8.05 7.51 22.31
N ALA A 68 -7.47 6.40 21.83
CA ALA A 68 -6.05 6.34 21.46
C ALA A 68 -5.81 6.45 19.94
N TRP A 69 -6.81 6.12 19.12
CA TRP A 69 -6.64 6.06 17.66
C TRP A 69 -6.29 7.43 17.04
N GLU A 70 -6.85 8.53 17.55
CA GLU A 70 -6.55 9.87 17.04
C GLU A 70 -5.08 10.25 17.23
N SER A 71 -4.47 9.82 18.34
CA SER A 71 -3.06 10.09 18.64
C SER A 71 -2.09 9.32 17.74
N ILE A 72 -2.49 8.11 17.29
CA ILE A 72 -1.67 7.28 16.40
C ILE A 72 -1.98 7.49 14.90
N LYS A 73 -3.12 8.12 14.59
CA LYS A 73 -3.60 8.39 13.23
C LYS A 73 -2.56 9.12 12.40
N ASP A 74 -1.91 10.15 12.95
CA ASP A 74 -0.92 10.95 12.22
C ASP A 74 0.29 10.11 11.76
N GLY A 75 0.76 9.21 12.64
CA GLY A 75 1.81 8.25 12.32
C GLY A 75 1.39 7.24 11.25
N ILE A 76 0.12 6.81 11.28
CA ILE A 76 -0.46 5.93 10.26
C ILE A 76 -0.60 6.68 8.92
N GLU A 77 -1.04 7.94 8.92
CA GLU A 77 -1.15 8.76 7.71
C GLU A 77 0.22 8.96 7.05
N SER A 78 1.27 9.22 7.83
CA SER A 78 2.63 9.33 7.30
C SER A 78 3.12 8.03 6.67
N ALA A 79 2.82 6.88 7.27
CA ALA A 79 3.14 5.57 6.70
C ALA A 79 2.38 5.35 5.38
N TRP A 80 1.10 5.72 5.33
CA TRP A 80 0.26 5.60 4.13
C TRP A 80 0.68 6.53 3.00
N ASP A 81 1.13 7.74 3.32
CA ASP A 81 1.61 8.69 2.32
C ASP A 81 2.93 8.21 1.69
N SER A 82 3.83 7.67 2.51
CA SER A 82 5.05 7.01 2.04
C SER A 82 4.71 5.84 1.11
N LEU A 83 3.78 5.00 1.51
CA LEU A 83 3.21 3.90 0.72
C LEU A 83 2.69 4.36 -0.64
N LYS A 84 1.85 5.39 -0.65
CA LYS A 84 1.26 5.99 -1.86
C LYS A 84 2.34 6.54 -2.79
N SER A 85 3.35 7.18 -2.24
CA SER A 85 4.47 7.72 -3.00
C SER A 85 5.23 6.59 -3.71
N ALA A 86 5.56 5.51 -3.01
CA ALA A 86 6.21 4.35 -3.64
C ALA A 86 5.32 3.65 -4.69
N ALA A 87 4.02 3.54 -4.45
CA ALA A 87 3.07 3.01 -5.42
C ALA A 87 3.03 3.86 -6.70
N THR A 88 3.05 5.17 -6.55
CA THR A 88 3.07 6.13 -7.67
C THR A 88 4.37 6.04 -8.45
N ASP A 89 5.50 5.95 -7.76
CA ASP A 89 6.83 5.79 -8.38
C ASP A 89 6.92 4.51 -9.20
N ALA A 90 6.47 3.38 -8.64
CA ALA A 90 6.38 2.13 -9.36
C ALA A 90 5.45 2.28 -10.58
N ALA A 91 4.23 2.77 -10.40
CA ALA A 91 3.27 2.96 -11.49
C ALA A 91 3.81 3.85 -12.63
N ALA A 92 4.60 4.88 -12.31
CA ALA A 92 5.25 5.74 -13.29
C ALA A 92 6.27 4.98 -14.14
N LYS A 93 7.05 4.08 -13.55
CA LYS A 93 7.98 3.19 -14.29
C LYS A 93 7.25 2.22 -15.20
N PHE A 94 6.05 1.77 -14.83
CA PHE A 94 5.21 0.89 -15.65
C PHE A 94 4.48 1.59 -16.81
N LYS A 95 4.40 2.94 -16.80
CA LYS A 95 3.77 3.74 -17.86
C LYS A 95 4.75 4.20 -18.94
N LYS A 96 6.05 4.02 -18.72
CA LYS A 96 7.11 4.38 -19.67
C LYS A 96 7.41 3.21 -20.59
#